data_AF-A0A1T4MCD7-F1
#
_entry.id   AF-A0A1T4MCD7-F1
#
_cell.length_a   1.000
_cell.length_b   1.000
_cell.length_c   1.000
_cell.angle_alpha   90.00
_cell.angle_beta   90.00
_cell.angle_gamma   90.00
#
_symmetry.space_group_name_H-M   'P 1'
#
loop_
_entity.id
_entity.type
_entity.pdbx_description
1 polymer ?
#
loop_
_entity_poly.entity_id
_entity_poly.type
_entity_poly.pdbx_seq_one_letter_code
_entity_poly.pdbx_strand_id
1 'polypeptide(L)'
;MKKLLCVLMATAMIFAVFSACSKPTENDKPTTEAPTTAKATTGFNTDTEGLMTPNEVMNDASTVDLNHYMEVEGLKKVEKKDDESATGTIGYYDKNGNIVYKKYIGYGEDSFDYYIKSNSGKNLTVKYILEDGKTIGVNAECEYYTISFNKLDGNAKYGANDIYITSQKKYDSDFPKIAEYQYDGKKFNLVGNTFYGKDGYCRYSCTDDNGSKAEDELILFEKIDTPQVNNDLAEMANDHRVLSVEFIEGQHAIKYTEDKNGKKSWFIDGKIYFVFNSKKGAEQFASKYGLTAKNSEYNDRYYTCTLTASIPIDEDYTEFYSFSSQDFNDYIFGRLHLSNNGTVLNITENDTNLVFY
;
A
#
# COMPACT_ATOMS: atom_id res chain seq x y z
N MET A 1 -17.43 30.45 13.19
CA MET A 1 -16.96 29.56 12.10
C MET A 1 -15.49 29.25 12.34
N LYS A 2 -15.05 28.01 12.07
CA LYS A 2 -13.78 27.34 12.47
C LYS A 2 -13.90 26.39 13.67
N LYS A 3 -14.58 25.26 13.41
CA LYS A 3 -14.50 23.98 14.14
C LYS A 3 -14.79 22.90 13.10
N LEU A 4 -13.75 22.38 12.45
CA LEU A 4 -13.74 21.16 11.61
C LEU A 4 -12.31 21.07 11.07
N LEU A 5 -11.48 20.15 11.54
CA LEU A 5 -10.36 19.65 10.72
C LEU A 5 -9.84 18.28 11.20
N CYS A 6 -9.92 17.93 12.49
CA CYS A 6 -9.44 16.62 12.97
C CYS A 6 -10.44 15.47 12.82
N VAL A 7 -11.68 15.80 12.42
CA VAL A 7 -12.71 14.82 12.08
C VAL A 7 -12.64 14.46 10.59
N LEU A 8 -11.95 15.23 9.74
CA LEU A 8 -11.97 14.98 8.29
C LEU A 8 -11.01 13.87 7.83
N MET A 9 -9.94 13.55 8.56
CA MET A 9 -9.09 12.39 8.23
C MET A 9 -9.65 11.06 8.76
N ALA A 10 -10.34 11.08 9.91
CA ALA A 10 -10.96 9.87 10.49
C ALA A 10 -12.35 9.54 9.88
N THR A 11 -13.07 10.51 9.30
CA THR A 11 -14.42 10.25 8.73
C THR A 11 -14.41 9.99 7.22
N ALA A 12 -13.27 10.15 6.55
CA ALA A 12 -13.13 9.70 5.15
C ALA A 12 -12.78 8.20 5.04
N MET A 13 -12.30 7.57 6.13
CA MET A 13 -12.02 6.13 6.18
C MET A 13 -13.15 5.29 6.79
N ILE A 14 -14.18 5.91 7.36
CA ILE A 14 -15.25 5.20 8.06
C ILE A 14 -16.60 5.81 7.64
N PHE A 15 -17.20 5.30 6.55
CA PHE A 15 -18.65 5.15 6.30
C PHE A 15 -18.98 5.09 4.81
N ALA A 16 -19.07 3.87 4.27
CA ALA A 16 -20.15 3.44 3.38
C ALA A 16 -20.22 1.89 3.32
N VAL A 17 -20.23 1.21 4.47
CA VAL A 17 -20.76 -0.16 4.54
C VAL A 17 -22.18 -0.07 5.05
N PHE A 18 -23.13 0.20 4.15
CA PHE A 18 -24.55 -0.07 4.39
C PHE A 18 -25.10 -0.92 3.24
N SER A 19 -25.18 -2.21 3.53
CA SER A 19 -26.35 -3.07 3.36
C SER A 19 -27.03 -3.11 1.97
N ALA A 20 -26.79 -4.18 1.22
CA ALA A 20 -27.85 -4.82 0.47
C ALA A 20 -28.56 -5.83 1.41
N CYS A 21 -29.79 -5.49 1.77
CA CYS A 21 -30.64 -6.22 2.70
C CYS A 21 -30.92 -7.67 2.26
N SER A 22 -30.63 -8.63 3.15
CA SER A 22 -31.46 -9.82 3.34
C SER A 22 -31.97 -9.81 4.79
N LYS A 23 -33.28 -10.00 4.96
CA LYS A 23 -33.90 -10.07 6.29
C LYS A 23 -33.34 -11.27 7.05
N PRO A 24 -33.00 -11.17 8.35
CA PRO A 24 -32.63 -12.32 9.15
C PRO A 24 -33.87 -13.19 9.40
N THR A 25 -33.78 -14.48 9.07
CA THR A 25 -34.73 -15.50 9.54
C THR A 25 -34.41 -15.85 10.98
N GLU A 26 -35.45 -16.03 11.79
CA GLU A 26 -35.48 -16.01 13.26
C GLU A 26 -34.70 -17.15 13.99
N ASN A 27 -33.80 -17.88 13.32
CA ASN A 27 -33.12 -19.06 13.86
C ASN A 27 -31.58 -19.14 13.70
N ASP A 28 -30.92 -18.11 13.17
CA ASP A 28 -29.45 -18.12 13.11
C ASP A 28 -28.85 -17.57 14.40
N LYS A 29 -28.54 -18.46 15.34
CA LYS A 29 -27.59 -18.13 16.41
C LYS A 29 -26.19 -17.99 15.79
N PRO A 30 -25.46 -16.89 16.04
CA PRO A 30 -24.07 -16.78 15.62
C PRO A 30 -23.25 -17.86 16.35
N THR A 31 -22.59 -18.75 15.60
CA THR A 31 -21.67 -19.78 16.12
C THR A 31 -20.26 -19.26 16.36
N THR A 32 -20.01 -17.99 16.05
CA THR A 32 -18.76 -17.30 16.36
C THR A 32 -18.99 -16.37 17.54
N GLU A 33 -18.54 -16.79 18.73
CA GLU A 33 -18.19 -15.82 19.77
C GLU A 33 -17.10 -14.93 19.15
N ALA A 34 -17.40 -13.65 18.93
CA ALA A 34 -16.35 -12.67 18.71
C ALA A 34 -15.32 -12.87 19.83
N PRO A 35 -14.00 -12.94 19.52
CA PRO A 35 -13.00 -13.16 20.54
C PRO A 35 -13.27 -12.13 21.62
N THR A 36 -13.64 -12.63 22.81
CA THR A 36 -13.87 -11.81 24.00
C THR A 36 -12.72 -10.84 24.05
N THR A 37 -13.05 -9.54 23.91
CA THR A 37 -12.15 -8.39 24.06
C THR A 37 -10.90 -8.85 24.76
N ALA A 38 -9.82 -9.07 23.99
CA ALA A 38 -8.51 -9.27 24.59
C ALA A 38 -8.40 -8.12 25.58
N LYS A 39 -8.41 -8.45 26.88
CA LYS A 39 -8.27 -7.43 27.92
C LYS A 39 -7.06 -6.64 27.48
N ALA A 40 -7.26 -5.36 27.18
CA ALA A 40 -6.18 -4.44 26.89
C ALA A 40 -5.25 -4.47 28.10
N THR A 41 -4.31 -5.40 28.10
CA THR A 41 -3.30 -5.56 29.11
C THR A 41 -2.32 -4.45 28.82
N THR A 42 -2.58 -3.29 29.45
CA THR A 42 -1.60 -2.23 29.70
C THR A 42 -0.79 -1.78 28.48
N GLY A 43 -1.32 -0.81 27.72
CA GLY A 43 -0.59 0.04 26.77
C GLY A 43 -0.01 -0.71 25.57
N PHE A 44 -0.53 -0.46 24.38
CA PHE A 44 0.09 -1.02 23.18
C PHE A 44 1.51 -0.47 23.00
N ASN A 45 2.39 -1.39 22.60
CA ASN A 45 3.84 -1.27 22.57
C ASN A 45 4.27 -0.10 21.66
N THR A 46 4.92 0.93 22.21
CA THR A 46 5.62 1.98 21.43
C THR A 46 6.93 1.43 20.84
N ASP A 47 6.93 0.17 20.42
CA ASP A 47 8.11 -0.51 19.94
C ASP A 47 8.50 0.02 18.57
N THR A 48 9.35 1.04 18.61
CA THR A 48 10.05 1.58 17.44
C THR A 48 11.40 0.90 17.28
N GLU A 49 11.66 -0.25 17.92
CA GLU A 49 12.94 -0.95 17.83
C GLU A 49 13.21 -1.34 16.38
N GLY A 50 14.38 -0.92 15.91
CA GLY A 50 14.85 -1.14 14.54
C GLY A 50 14.34 -0.13 13.51
N LEU A 51 13.43 0.79 13.88
CA LEU A 51 13.06 1.94 13.05
C LEU A 51 14.01 3.12 13.26
N MET A 52 14.12 3.98 12.24
CA MET A 52 14.92 5.19 12.37
C MET A 52 14.20 6.20 13.26
N THR A 53 14.93 6.74 14.22
CA THR A 53 14.48 7.82 15.09
C THR A 53 14.58 9.17 14.37
N PRO A 54 13.85 10.20 14.84
CA PRO A 54 13.98 11.55 14.28
C PRO A 54 15.43 12.05 14.26
N ASN A 55 16.24 11.73 15.27
CA ASN A 55 17.64 12.17 15.31
C ASN A 55 18.49 11.52 14.21
N GLU A 56 18.25 10.25 13.89
CA GLU A 56 18.96 9.55 12.82
C GLU A 56 18.57 10.09 11.44
N VAL A 57 17.28 10.40 11.25
CA VAL A 57 16.75 10.95 10.00
C VAL A 57 17.17 12.41 9.79
N MET A 58 17.14 13.25 10.83
CA MET A 58 17.42 14.69 10.69
C MET A 58 18.87 15.00 10.30
N ASN A 59 19.81 14.08 10.55
CA ASN A 59 21.17 14.22 10.02
C ASN A 59 21.20 14.20 8.48
N ASP A 60 20.43 13.30 7.86
CA ASP A 60 20.29 13.23 6.42
C ASP A 60 19.47 14.41 5.88
N ALA A 61 18.42 14.79 6.61
CA ALA A 61 17.55 15.90 6.27
C ALA A 61 18.29 17.24 6.18
N SER A 62 19.38 17.41 6.95
CA SER A 62 20.22 18.62 6.90
C SER A 62 20.98 18.82 5.58
N THR A 63 21.03 17.82 4.71
CA THR A 63 21.57 17.97 3.34
C THR A 63 20.57 18.65 2.39
N VAL A 64 19.29 18.71 2.76
CA VAL A 64 18.23 19.29 1.93
C VAL A 64 18.23 20.81 2.06
N ASP A 65 18.47 21.52 0.96
CA ASP A 65 18.28 22.98 0.91
C ASP A 65 16.81 23.31 0.65
N LEU A 66 16.11 23.78 1.70
CA LEU A 66 14.68 24.11 1.61
C LEU A 66 14.36 25.30 0.68
N ASN A 67 15.38 26.06 0.23
CA ASN A 67 15.21 27.18 -0.70
C ASN A 67 15.81 26.90 -2.09
N HIS A 68 16.08 25.63 -2.39
CA HIS A 68 16.69 25.24 -3.66
C HIS A 68 15.82 25.65 -4.85
N TYR A 69 16.48 26.12 -5.91
CA TYR A 69 15.85 26.40 -7.18
C TYR A 69 16.51 25.60 -8.29
N MET A 70 15.74 25.27 -9.31
CA MET A 70 16.20 24.42 -10.40
C MET A 70 17.22 25.16 -11.29
N GLU A 71 18.49 24.77 -11.19
CA GLU A 71 19.57 25.25 -12.06
C GLU A 71 19.84 24.28 -13.21
N VAL A 72 19.43 24.64 -14.43
CA VAL A 72 19.45 23.71 -15.58
C VAL A 72 20.56 23.97 -16.59
N GLU A 73 21.40 24.98 -16.35
CA GLU A 73 22.48 25.32 -17.29
C GLU A 73 23.50 24.17 -17.40
N GLY A 74 23.84 23.80 -18.64
CA GLY A 74 24.76 22.69 -18.92
C GLY A 74 24.16 21.29 -18.74
N LEU A 75 22.89 21.16 -18.34
CA LEU A 75 22.21 19.86 -18.23
C LEU A 75 21.55 19.46 -19.55
N LYS A 76 21.57 18.15 -19.84
CA LYS A 76 20.83 17.58 -20.98
C LYS A 76 19.34 17.51 -20.63
N LYS A 77 18.50 18.18 -21.41
CA LYS A 77 17.03 18.14 -21.29
C LYS A 77 16.46 16.96 -22.09
N VAL A 78 15.58 16.16 -21.48
CA VAL A 78 14.77 15.12 -22.14
C VAL A 78 13.32 15.31 -21.74
N GLU A 79 12.43 15.43 -22.72
CA GLU A 79 11.00 15.68 -22.49
C GLU A 79 10.19 14.45 -22.91
N LYS A 80 9.28 14.02 -22.04
CA LYS A 80 8.30 12.96 -22.30
C LYS A 80 6.92 13.56 -22.10
N LYS A 81 6.13 13.61 -23.16
CA LYS A 81 4.71 13.95 -23.11
C LYS A 81 3.91 12.68 -23.22
N ASP A 82 2.83 12.63 -22.47
CA ASP A 82 1.78 11.66 -22.73
C ASP A 82 0.87 12.28 -23.80
N ASP A 83 0.75 11.63 -24.96
CA ASP A 83 -0.04 12.17 -26.08
C ASP A 83 -1.55 12.10 -25.80
N GLU A 84 -1.98 11.34 -24.78
CA GLU A 84 -3.38 11.15 -24.39
C GLU A 84 -3.80 11.97 -23.16
N SER A 85 -2.84 12.52 -22.39
CA SER A 85 -3.13 13.39 -21.24
C SER A 85 -2.48 14.76 -21.40
N ALA A 86 -3.04 15.80 -20.76
CA ALA A 86 -2.43 17.13 -20.71
C ALA A 86 -1.17 17.17 -19.82
N THR A 87 -0.57 16.01 -19.52
CA THR A 87 0.50 15.86 -18.56
C THR A 87 1.82 15.46 -19.23
N GLY A 88 2.92 15.74 -18.56
CA GLY A 88 4.24 15.38 -19.06
C GLY A 88 5.34 15.57 -18.03
N THR A 89 6.54 15.11 -18.37
CA THR A 89 7.72 15.25 -17.53
C THR A 89 8.91 15.75 -18.33
N ILE A 90 9.75 16.55 -17.69
CA ILE A 90 11.06 16.94 -18.22
C ILE A 90 12.14 16.43 -17.26
N GLY A 91 13.00 15.54 -17.75
CA GLY A 91 14.20 15.11 -17.05
C GLY A 91 15.41 15.94 -17.46
N TYR A 92 16.23 16.33 -16.48
CA TYR A 92 17.50 17.02 -16.69
C TYR A 92 18.65 16.14 -16.19
N TYR A 93 19.64 15.92 -17.04
CA TYR A 93 20.73 14.97 -16.79
C TYR A 93 22.10 15.64 -16.80
N ASP A 94 22.99 15.19 -15.91
CA ASP A 94 24.38 15.63 -15.89
C ASP A 94 25.18 15.07 -17.08
N LYS A 95 26.45 15.48 -17.19
CA LYS A 95 27.37 15.01 -18.24
C LYS A 95 27.66 13.50 -18.22
N ASN A 96 27.40 12.84 -17.08
CA ASN A 96 27.60 11.40 -16.90
C ASN A 96 26.31 10.60 -17.18
N GLY A 97 25.20 11.28 -17.48
CA GLY A 97 23.90 10.66 -17.74
C GLY A 97 23.08 10.37 -16.48
N ASN A 98 23.46 10.89 -15.31
CA ASN A 98 22.65 10.79 -14.10
C ASN A 98 21.53 11.82 -14.14
N ILE A 99 20.32 11.44 -13.71
CA ILE A 99 19.23 12.41 -13.55
C ILE A 99 19.54 13.33 -12.36
N VAL A 100 19.38 14.63 -12.57
CA VAL A 100 19.59 15.68 -11.56
C VAL A 100 18.24 16.28 -11.17
N TYR A 101 17.39 16.61 -12.15
CA TYR A 101 16.05 17.13 -11.89
C TYR A 101 14.98 16.41 -12.70
N LYS A 102 13.76 16.40 -12.16
CA LYS A 102 12.55 16.01 -12.89
C LYS A 102 11.45 17.02 -12.64
N LYS A 103 11.01 17.72 -13.69
CA LYS A 103 9.89 18.67 -13.62
C LYS A 103 8.61 18.02 -14.13
N TYR A 104 7.50 18.26 -13.43
CA TYR A 104 6.16 17.79 -13.79
C TYR A 104 5.38 18.90 -14.51
N ILE A 105 4.63 18.53 -15.55
CA ILE A 105 3.80 19.45 -16.34
C ILE A 105 2.37 18.94 -16.32
N GLY A 106 1.41 19.81 -16.05
CA GLY A 106 -0.02 19.51 -16.20
C GLY A 106 -0.66 18.69 -15.08
N TYR A 107 0.08 18.40 -13.99
CA TYR A 107 -0.40 17.62 -12.83
C TYR A 107 -1.20 18.45 -11.80
N GLY A 108 -1.60 19.69 -12.12
CA GLY A 108 -2.34 20.57 -11.20
C GLY A 108 -1.52 21.15 -10.04
N GLU A 109 -0.25 20.75 -9.88
CA GLU A 109 0.71 21.26 -8.92
C GLU A 109 2.02 21.61 -9.66
N ASP A 110 2.57 22.81 -9.47
CA ASP A 110 3.91 23.14 -9.98
C ASP A 110 4.95 22.58 -9.00
N SER A 111 5.69 21.59 -9.45
CA SER A 111 6.68 20.91 -8.63
C SER A 111 7.83 20.36 -9.46
N PHE A 112 8.96 20.13 -8.79
CA PHE A 112 10.10 19.43 -9.37
C PHE A 112 10.80 18.57 -8.32
N ASP A 113 11.37 17.47 -8.78
CA ASP A 113 12.26 16.62 -7.98
C ASP A 113 13.71 17.04 -8.22
N TYR A 114 14.52 16.96 -7.15
CA TYR A 114 15.98 17.08 -7.15
C TYR A 114 16.57 15.81 -6.53
N TYR A 115 17.51 15.19 -7.25
CA TYR A 115 18.15 13.94 -6.80
C TYR A 115 19.50 14.25 -6.16
N ILE A 116 19.64 13.92 -4.87
CA ILE A 116 20.85 14.20 -4.09
C ILE A 116 21.29 12.97 -3.28
N LYS A 117 22.48 13.06 -2.69
CA LYS A 117 22.93 12.12 -1.66
C LYS A 117 22.90 12.77 -0.29
N SER A 118 22.33 12.09 0.69
CA SER A 118 22.32 12.53 2.07
C SER A 118 23.71 12.45 2.72
N ASN A 119 23.86 13.05 3.91
CA ASN A 119 25.08 12.96 4.71
C ASN A 119 25.48 11.53 5.08
N SER A 120 24.53 10.60 5.25
CA SER A 120 24.85 9.17 5.44
C SER A 120 25.02 8.38 4.12
N GLY A 121 24.97 9.06 2.98
CA GLY A 121 25.22 8.47 1.66
C GLY A 121 24.01 7.82 0.99
N LYS A 122 22.80 7.99 1.54
CA LYS A 122 21.56 7.50 0.91
C LYS A 122 21.18 8.37 -0.27
N ASN A 123 20.59 7.79 -1.31
CA ASN A 123 20.00 8.56 -2.39
C ASN A 123 18.66 9.14 -1.91
N LEU A 124 18.50 10.45 -2.01
CA LEU A 124 17.26 11.14 -1.69
C LEU A 124 16.64 11.68 -2.98
N THR A 125 15.33 11.52 -3.09
CA THR A 125 14.50 12.30 -4.02
C THR A 125 13.87 13.43 -3.23
N VAL A 126 14.17 14.67 -3.59
CA VAL A 126 13.61 15.85 -2.93
C VAL A 126 12.63 16.55 -3.85
N LYS A 127 11.35 16.52 -3.52
CA LYS A 127 10.28 17.21 -4.24
C LYS A 127 10.05 18.59 -3.64
N TYR A 128 10.15 19.62 -4.48
CA TYR A 128 9.82 21.01 -4.14
C TYR A 128 8.45 21.35 -4.70
N ILE A 129 7.56 21.84 -3.83
CA ILE A 129 6.21 22.27 -4.20
C ILE A 129 6.21 23.80 -4.28
N LEU A 130 5.77 24.33 -5.42
CA LEU A 130 5.82 25.74 -5.74
C LEU A 130 4.41 26.34 -5.81
N GLU A 131 4.27 27.54 -5.26
CA GLU A 131 3.11 28.42 -5.45
C GLU A 131 3.61 29.80 -5.86
N ASP A 132 3.13 30.32 -6.99
CA ASP A 132 3.60 31.58 -7.59
C ASP A 132 5.13 31.68 -7.74
N GLY A 133 5.77 30.55 -8.07
CA GLY A 133 7.22 30.44 -8.24
C GLY A 133 8.03 30.46 -6.93
N LYS A 134 7.37 30.35 -5.76
CA LYS A 134 8.01 30.24 -4.46
C LYS A 134 7.79 28.86 -3.87
N THR A 135 8.82 28.31 -3.23
CA THR A 135 8.72 27.05 -2.49
C THR A 135 7.83 27.23 -1.27
N ILE A 136 6.76 26.46 -1.20
CA ILE A 136 5.82 26.44 -0.06
C ILE A 136 5.92 25.16 0.78
N GLY A 137 6.53 24.11 0.22
CA GLY A 137 6.77 22.85 0.90
C GLY A 137 7.86 22.04 0.22
N VAL A 138 8.52 21.19 1.01
CA VAL A 138 9.60 20.30 0.54
C VAL A 138 9.38 18.92 1.12
N ASN A 139 9.38 17.90 0.26
CA ASN A 139 9.34 16.51 0.67
C ASN A 139 10.65 15.83 0.28
N ALA A 140 11.26 15.08 1.19
CA ALA A 140 12.44 14.28 0.92
C ALA A 140 12.14 12.81 1.20
N GLU A 141 12.49 11.93 0.27
CA GLU A 141 12.19 10.51 0.35
C GLU A 141 13.41 9.65 0.04
N CYS A 142 13.53 8.54 0.77
CA CYS A 142 14.39 7.42 0.44
C CYS A 142 13.69 6.09 0.74
N GLU A 143 14.38 4.98 0.51
CA GLU A 143 13.84 3.63 0.77
C GLU A 143 13.38 3.39 2.23
N TYR A 144 13.89 4.13 3.21
CA TYR A 144 13.65 3.91 4.65
C TYR A 144 12.82 4.98 5.34
N TYR A 145 12.58 6.13 4.70
CA TYR A 145 11.80 7.19 5.32
C TYR A 145 11.36 8.24 4.32
N THR A 146 10.31 8.95 4.72
CA THR A 146 9.83 10.18 4.08
C THR A 146 9.85 11.31 5.10
N ILE A 147 10.22 12.51 4.66
CA ILE A 147 10.23 13.73 5.46
C ILE A 147 9.44 14.81 4.72
N SER A 148 8.50 15.44 5.40
CA SER A 148 7.74 16.58 4.87
C SER A 148 8.02 17.82 5.70
N PHE A 149 8.64 18.82 5.06
CA PHE A 149 8.88 20.15 5.62
C PHE A 149 7.75 21.10 5.19
N ASN A 150 6.93 21.48 6.15
CA ASN A 150 5.77 22.34 5.95
C ASN A 150 5.94 23.65 6.72
N LYS A 151 5.29 24.72 6.23
CA LYS A 151 5.41 26.07 6.81
C LYS A 151 6.88 26.49 6.96
N LEU A 152 7.57 26.56 5.81
CA LEU A 152 8.97 26.96 5.73
C LEU A 152 9.20 28.32 6.42
N ASP A 153 10.22 28.39 7.27
CA ASP A 153 10.59 29.58 8.04
C ASP A 153 12.08 29.52 8.34
N GLY A 154 12.84 30.44 7.73
CA GLY A 154 14.30 30.50 7.90
C GLY A 154 14.77 30.78 9.32
N ASN A 155 13.89 31.22 10.23
CA ASN A 155 14.21 31.38 11.65
C ASN A 155 13.93 30.13 12.48
N ALA A 156 13.21 29.15 11.94
CA ALA A 156 12.93 27.90 12.62
C ALA A 156 14.19 27.03 12.69
N LYS A 157 14.31 26.24 13.78
CA LYS A 157 15.49 25.40 14.07
C LYS A 157 15.92 24.52 12.88
N TYR A 158 14.95 24.02 12.12
CA TYR A 158 15.14 23.13 10.99
C TYR A 158 14.66 23.74 9.66
N GLY A 159 14.52 25.07 9.60
CA GLY A 159 14.01 25.78 8.43
C GLY A 159 12.52 25.60 8.14
N ALA A 160 11.79 24.88 8.99
CA ALA A 160 10.35 24.67 8.92
C ALA A 160 9.75 24.58 10.33
N ASN A 161 8.52 25.06 10.48
CA ASN A 161 7.80 25.02 11.77
C ASN A 161 7.08 23.68 11.99
N ASP A 162 6.68 23.01 10.91
CA ASP A 162 6.01 21.71 10.96
C ASP A 162 6.84 20.71 10.15
N ILE A 163 7.33 19.65 10.79
CA ILE A 163 8.06 18.56 10.12
C ILE A 163 7.39 17.25 10.45
N TYR A 164 7.09 16.46 9.42
CA TYR A 164 6.58 15.11 9.57
C TYR A 164 7.63 14.12 9.07
N ILE A 165 7.91 13.09 9.86
CA ILE A 165 8.84 12.02 9.49
C ILE A 165 8.07 10.72 9.58
N THR A 166 8.01 9.99 8.47
CA THR A 166 7.52 8.62 8.44
C THR A 166 8.74 7.72 8.28
N SER A 167 9.14 7.03 9.36
CA SER A 167 10.17 6.01 9.29
C SER A 167 9.53 4.67 8.95
N GLN A 168 10.10 3.99 7.97
CA GLN A 168 9.66 2.68 7.53
C GLN A 168 10.83 1.71 7.55
N LYS A 169 10.53 0.46 7.92
CA LYS A 169 11.46 -0.64 7.72
C LYS A 169 10.73 -1.81 7.11
N LYS A 170 11.22 -2.22 5.95
CA LYS A 170 10.90 -3.52 5.35
C LYS A 170 11.91 -4.52 5.88
N TYR A 171 11.44 -5.62 6.42
CA TYR A 171 12.29 -6.75 6.79
C TYR A 171 12.02 -7.89 5.81
N ASP A 172 13.04 -8.65 5.44
CA ASP A 172 12.91 -9.76 4.48
C ASP A 172 12.00 -10.90 4.97
N SER A 173 11.67 -10.93 6.27
CA SER A 173 10.84 -11.96 6.91
C SER A 173 10.01 -11.46 8.09
N ASP A 174 10.07 -10.15 8.38
CA ASP A 174 9.22 -9.51 9.37
C ASP A 174 8.32 -8.49 8.67
N PHE A 175 7.15 -8.37 9.24
CA PHE A 175 6.14 -7.41 8.90
C PHE A 175 6.67 -5.97 8.87
N PRO A 176 6.19 -5.11 7.95
CA PRO A 176 6.62 -3.73 7.91
C PRO A 176 6.32 -3.06 9.25
N LYS A 177 7.22 -2.20 9.70
CA LYS A 177 6.97 -1.28 10.82
C LYS A 177 6.98 0.13 10.29
N ILE A 178 6.05 0.96 10.75
CA ILE A 178 5.94 2.37 10.36
C ILE A 178 5.79 3.20 11.63
N ALA A 179 6.65 4.20 11.81
CA ALA A 179 6.53 5.18 12.88
C ALA A 179 6.44 6.58 12.29
N GLU A 180 5.46 7.34 12.75
CA GLU A 180 5.19 8.70 12.34
C GLU A 180 5.53 9.65 13.47
N TYR A 181 6.43 10.59 13.18
CA TYR A 181 6.85 11.62 14.11
C TYR A 181 6.47 13.00 13.59
N GLN A 182 6.02 13.86 14.50
CA GLN A 182 5.73 15.27 14.21
C GLN A 182 6.62 16.18 15.05
N TYR A 183 7.26 17.15 14.41
CA TYR A 183 7.89 18.29 15.05
C TYR A 183 6.90 19.44 15.19
N ASP A 184 6.71 19.92 16.41
CA ASP A 184 5.77 21.00 16.77
C ASP A 184 6.46 22.37 16.93
N GLY A 185 7.66 22.55 16.34
CA GLY A 185 8.50 23.73 16.55
C GLY A 185 9.34 23.69 17.83
N LYS A 186 9.17 22.69 18.71
CA LYS A 186 9.96 22.52 19.94
C LYS A 186 10.59 21.14 20.03
N LYS A 187 9.80 20.09 19.87
CA LYS A 187 10.25 18.69 19.99
C LYS A 187 9.54 17.80 18.97
N PHE A 188 10.15 16.64 18.72
CA PHE A 188 9.48 15.56 18.00
C PHE A 188 8.62 14.76 18.97
N ASN A 189 7.41 14.42 18.54
CA ASN A 189 6.51 13.52 19.23
C ASN A 189 6.16 12.36 18.28
N LEU A 190 6.09 11.13 18.81
CA LEU A 190 5.49 10.01 18.10
C LEU A 190 3.97 10.24 18.04
N VAL A 191 3.42 10.38 16.84
CA VAL A 191 1.99 10.65 16.61
C VAL A 191 1.25 9.44 16.08
N GLY A 192 1.96 8.53 15.41
CA GLY A 192 1.43 7.29 14.88
C GLY A 192 2.49 6.19 14.95
N ASN A 193 2.06 4.96 15.26
CA ASN A 193 2.88 3.78 15.15
C ASN A 193 2.01 2.64 14.63
N THR A 194 2.46 2.02 13.55
CA THR A 194 1.80 0.89 12.92
C THR A 194 2.76 -0.28 12.93
N PHE A 195 2.36 -1.33 13.65
CA PHE A 195 3.09 -2.59 13.73
C PHE A 195 2.20 -3.70 13.19
N TYR A 196 2.70 -4.41 12.20
CA TYR A 196 2.08 -5.62 11.72
C TYR A 196 2.81 -6.81 12.38
N GLY A 197 2.07 -7.80 12.86
CA GLY A 197 2.64 -8.90 13.65
C GLY A 197 2.51 -10.26 12.97
N LYS A 198 3.46 -11.17 13.26
CA LYS A 198 3.42 -12.61 12.90
C LYS A 198 2.19 -13.35 13.42
N ASP A 199 1.54 -12.77 14.42
CA ASP A 199 0.26 -13.23 14.93
C ASP A 199 -0.93 -12.84 14.06
N GLY A 200 -0.72 -12.05 13.01
CA GLY A 200 -1.75 -11.69 12.04
C GLY A 200 -2.57 -10.45 12.41
N TYR A 201 -2.04 -9.60 13.28
CA TYR A 201 -2.71 -8.38 13.70
C TYR A 201 -1.95 -7.17 13.19
N CYS A 202 -2.70 -6.15 12.74
CA CYS A 202 -2.18 -4.79 12.65
C CYS A 202 -2.56 -4.07 13.93
N ARG A 203 -1.56 -3.49 14.56
CA ARG A 203 -1.74 -2.67 15.75
C ARG A 203 -1.38 -1.26 15.39
N TYR A 204 -2.31 -0.37 15.66
CA TYR A 204 -2.15 1.05 15.45
C TYR A 204 -2.27 1.76 16.79
N SER A 205 -1.31 2.64 17.07
CA SER A 205 -1.42 3.58 18.18
C SER A 205 -1.21 4.99 17.66
N CYS A 206 -2.09 5.91 18.02
CA CYS A 206 -1.90 7.32 17.77
C CYS A 206 -2.16 8.17 19.00
N THR A 207 -1.63 9.38 18.94
CA THR A 207 -1.94 10.42 19.93
C THR A 207 -2.75 11.50 19.23
N ASP A 208 -3.97 11.76 19.71
CA ASP A 208 -4.79 12.84 19.19
C ASP A 208 -4.24 14.22 19.59
N ASP A 209 -4.78 15.27 18.99
CA ASP A 209 -4.37 16.66 19.26
C ASP A 209 -4.56 17.11 20.72
N ASN A 210 -5.35 16.38 21.51
CA ASN A 210 -5.53 16.66 22.94
C ASN A 210 -4.53 15.89 23.81
N GLY A 211 -3.61 15.13 23.20
CA GLY A 211 -2.67 14.26 23.88
C GLY A 211 -3.29 12.94 24.36
N SER A 212 -4.53 12.64 23.96
CA SER A 212 -5.20 11.38 24.29
C SER A 212 -4.68 10.30 23.36
N LYS A 213 -4.30 9.16 23.94
CA LYS A 213 -3.87 8.01 23.17
C LYS A 213 -5.10 7.22 22.71
N ALA A 214 -5.17 6.96 21.42
CA ALA A 214 -6.07 5.97 20.84
C ALA A 214 -5.22 4.79 20.39
N GLU A 215 -5.65 3.60 20.79
CA GLU A 215 -5.03 2.34 20.40
C GLU A 215 -6.13 1.50 19.74
N ASP A 216 -5.86 1.00 18.55
CA ASP A 216 -6.77 0.12 17.82
C ASP A 216 -6.01 -1.11 17.35
N GLU A 217 -6.65 -2.26 17.44
CA GLU A 217 -6.15 -3.51 16.90
C GLU A 217 -7.04 -3.88 15.73
N LEU A 218 -6.53 -3.63 14.53
CA LEU A 218 -7.20 -4.04 13.32
C LEU A 218 -6.84 -5.52 13.11
N ILE A 219 -7.84 -6.39 13.30
CA ILE A 219 -7.74 -7.78 12.87
C ILE A 219 -7.69 -7.75 11.34
N LEU A 220 -6.48 -7.78 10.79
CA LEU A 220 -6.31 -7.87 9.34
C LEU A 220 -6.70 -9.25 8.83
N PHE A 221 -6.57 -10.29 9.66
CA PHE A 221 -6.79 -11.67 9.24
C PHE A 221 -7.78 -12.42 10.12
N GLU A 222 -8.79 -12.97 9.48
CA GLU A 222 -9.83 -13.76 10.12
C GLU A 222 -9.32 -15.18 10.37
N LYS A 223 -9.39 -15.65 11.62
CA LYS A 223 -9.23 -17.08 11.92
C LYS A 223 -10.50 -17.81 11.46
N ILE A 224 -10.33 -18.83 10.63
CA ILE A 224 -11.41 -19.69 10.16
C ILE A 224 -11.16 -21.13 10.58
N ASP A 225 -12.25 -21.88 10.81
CA ASP A 225 -12.16 -23.30 11.13
C ASP A 225 -11.96 -24.16 9.88
N THR A 226 -12.56 -23.76 8.75
CA THR A 226 -12.51 -24.54 7.51
C THR A 226 -12.50 -23.61 6.29
N PRO A 227 -11.44 -23.62 5.48
CA PRO A 227 -11.35 -22.83 4.25
C PRO A 227 -12.25 -23.43 3.15
N GLN A 228 -12.85 -22.58 2.32
CA GLN A 228 -13.59 -23.00 1.13
C GLN A 228 -12.65 -23.16 -0.06
N VAL A 229 -11.73 -24.12 0.05
CA VAL A 229 -10.78 -24.40 -1.03
C VAL A 229 -11.51 -25.06 -2.20
N ASN A 230 -11.34 -24.50 -3.39
CA ASN A 230 -11.81 -25.12 -4.62
C ASN A 230 -10.70 -26.03 -5.17
N ASN A 231 -10.91 -27.35 -5.09
CA ASN A 231 -9.92 -28.33 -5.54
C ASN A 231 -9.68 -28.30 -7.06
N ASP A 232 -10.62 -27.76 -7.83
CA ASP A 232 -10.50 -27.62 -9.28
C ASP A 232 -9.69 -26.38 -9.67
N LEU A 233 -9.35 -25.48 -8.72
CA LEU A 233 -8.63 -24.23 -8.99
C LEU A 233 -7.33 -24.46 -9.76
N ALA A 234 -6.58 -25.50 -9.41
CA ALA A 234 -5.34 -25.85 -10.09
C ALA A 234 -5.59 -26.29 -11.54
N GLU A 235 -6.63 -27.10 -11.79
CA GLU A 235 -7.00 -27.53 -13.13
C GLU A 235 -7.52 -26.36 -13.97
N MET A 236 -8.32 -25.50 -13.35
CA MET A 236 -8.85 -24.28 -13.96
C MET A 236 -7.72 -23.33 -14.38
N ALA A 237 -6.76 -23.07 -13.49
CA ALA A 237 -5.62 -22.19 -13.77
C ALA A 237 -4.69 -22.74 -14.87
N ASN A 238 -4.53 -24.06 -14.94
CA ASN A 238 -3.72 -24.74 -15.96
C ASN A 238 -4.46 -25.01 -17.28
N ASP A 239 -5.72 -24.58 -17.40
CA ASP A 239 -6.45 -24.74 -18.64
C ASP A 239 -5.80 -23.88 -19.73
N HIS A 240 -5.33 -24.50 -20.81
CA HIS A 240 -4.64 -23.84 -21.94
C HIS A 240 -5.36 -22.64 -22.56
N ARG A 241 -6.65 -22.44 -22.27
CA ARG A 241 -7.44 -21.29 -22.72
C ARG A 241 -7.29 -20.06 -21.83
N VAL A 242 -6.92 -20.24 -20.56
CA VAL A 242 -6.73 -19.18 -19.58
C VAL A 242 -5.45 -18.42 -19.94
N LEU A 243 -5.56 -17.10 -20.05
CA LEU A 243 -4.44 -16.20 -20.29
C LEU A 243 -3.73 -15.84 -18.99
N SER A 244 -4.50 -15.54 -17.95
CA SER A 244 -4.01 -15.20 -16.62
C SER A 244 -5.07 -15.50 -15.56
N VAL A 245 -4.59 -15.71 -14.33
CA VAL A 245 -5.42 -15.77 -13.13
C VAL A 245 -5.10 -14.54 -12.30
N GLU A 246 -6.12 -13.74 -12.02
CA GLU A 246 -5.98 -12.42 -11.42
C GLU A 246 -6.92 -12.28 -10.23
N PHE A 247 -6.57 -11.41 -9.29
CA PHE A 247 -7.47 -10.93 -8.26
C PHE A 247 -7.35 -9.40 -8.17
N ILE A 248 -8.32 -8.79 -7.50
CA ILE A 248 -8.31 -7.36 -7.26
C ILE A 248 -7.76 -7.13 -5.85
N GLU A 249 -6.64 -6.42 -5.79
CA GLU A 249 -6.05 -6.01 -4.52
C GLU A 249 -7.03 -5.11 -3.75
N GLY A 250 -7.08 -5.26 -2.42
CA GLY A 250 -8.08 -4.60 -1.58
C GLY A 250 -9.52 -5.15 -1.64
N GLN A 251 -9.86 -6.04 -2.58
CA GLN A 251 -11.16 -6.74 -2.62
C GLN A 251 -11.06 -8.23 -2.26
N HIS A 252 -10.16 -8.55 -1.34
CA HIS A 252 -9.95 -9.87 -0.79
C HIS A 252 -9.74 -9.76 0.72
N ALA A 253 -9.96 -10.87 1.42
CA ALA A 253 -9.62 -11.02 2.82
C ALA A 253 -8.51 -12.06 2.93
N ILE A 254 -7.51 -11.80 3.75
CA ILE A 254 -6.53 -12.82 4.12
C ILE A 254 -7.05 -13.50 5.38
N LYS A 255 -7.05 -14.84 5.39
CA LYS A 255 -7.57 -15.67 6.47
C LYS A 255 -6.55 -16.70 6.88
N TYR A 256 -6.73 -17.29 8.05
CA TYR A 256 -5.87 -18.39 8.48
C TYR A 256 -6.62 -19.47 9.24
N THR A 257 -6.16 -20.71 9.10
CA THR A 257 -6.45 -21.79 10.05
C THR A 257 -5.26 -21.93 10.98
N GLU A 258 -5.49 -22.49 12.17
CA GLU A 258 -4.44 -22.74 13.15
C GLU A 258 -4.60 -24.14 13.72
N ASP A 259 -3.52 -24.93 13.66
CA ASP A 259 -3.53 -26.27 14.22
C ASP A 259 -3.35 -26.26 15.75
N LYS A 260 -3.50 -27.44 16.37
CA LYS A 260 -3.35 -27.61 17.83
C LYS A 260 -1.95 -27.25 18.37
N ASN A 261 -0.94 -27.12 17.51
CA ASN A 261 0.42 -26.75 17.87
C ASN A 261 0.69 -25.25 17.62
N GLY A 262 -0.32 -24.49 17.17
CA GLY A 262 -0.20 -23.08 16.82
C GLY A 262 0.40 -22.83 15.42
N LYS A 263 0.54 -23.86 14.56
CA LYS A 263 0.98 -23.66 13.17
C LYS A 263 -0.17 -23.05 12.38
N LYS A 264 0.11 -21.93 11.71
CA LYS A 264 -0.87 -21.23 10.85
C LYS A 264 -0.74 -21.66 9.40
N SER A 265 -1.88 -21.78 8.73
CA SER A 265 -1.96 -21.90 7.27
C SER A 265 -2.79 -20.75 6.75
N TRP A 266 -2.29 -20.05 5.73
CA TRP A 266 -2.86 -18.79 5.25
C TRP A 266 -3.65 -18.98 3.96
N PHE A 267 -4.67 -18.15 3.77
CA PHE A 267 -5.59 -18.22 2.65
C PHE A 267 -5.94 -16.83 2.15
N ILE A 268 -6.13 -16.68 0.84
CA ILE A 268 -6.77 -15.51 0.23
C ILE A 268 -8.22 -15.87 -0.09
N ASP A 269 -9.16 -15.22 0.57
CA ASP A 269 -10.59 -15.29 0.28
C ASP A 269 -10.97 -14.11 -0.62
N GLY A 270 -11.45 -14.39 -1.82
CA GLY A 270 -11.84 -13.31 -2.72
C GLY A 270 -12.42 -13.78 -4.04
N LYS A 271 -12.63 -12.82 -4.93
CA LYS A 271 -12.99 -13.08 -6.33
C LYS A 271 -11.71 -13.29 -7.15
N ILE A 272 -11.65 -14.44 -7.79
CA ILE A 272 -10.60 -14.86 -8.71
C ILE A 272 -11.13 -14.71 -10.12
N TYR A 273 -10.38 -14.02 -10.97
CA TYR A 273 -10.70 -13.75 -12.35
C TYR A 273 -9.81 -14.59 -13.24
N PHE A 274 -10.41 -15.53 -13.97
CA PHE A 274 -9.76 -16.21 -15.08
C PHE A 274 -9.95 -15.35 -16.32
N VAL A 275 -8.86 -14.88 -16.91
CA VAL A 275 -8.87 -13.93 -18.04
C VAL A 275 -8.67 -14.68 -19.35
N PHE A 276 -9.39 -14.24 -20.38
CA PHE A 276 -9.36 -14.85 -21.71
C PHE A 276 -9.26 -13.77 -22.79
N ASN A 277 -8.52 -14.06 -23.86
CA ASN A 277 -8.42 -13.21 -25.06
C ASN A 277 -9.58 -13.41 -26.06
N SER A 278 -10.46 -14.39 -25.82
CA SER A 278 -11.56 -14.70 -26.73
C SER A 278 -12.83 -15.12 -26.00
N LYS A 279 -13.97 -14.63 -26.48
CA LYS A 279 -15.30 -14.96 -25.96
C LYS A 279 -15.55 -16.46 -25.96
N LYS A 280 -15.23 -17.12 -27.09
CA LYS A 280 -15.42 -18.56 -27.27
C LYS A 280 -14.59 -19.37 -26.28
N GLY A 281 -13.34 -18.96 -26.01
CA GLY A 281 -12.49 -19.61 -25.00
C GLY A 281 -13.11 -19.52 -23.61
N ALA A 282 -13.54 -18.31 -23.21
CA ALA A 282 -14.22 -18.08 -21.95
C ALA A 282 -15.53 -18.88 -21.81
N GLU A 283 -16.38 -18.91 -22.84
CA GLU A 283 -17.64 -19.66 -22.82
C GLU A 283 -17.44 -21.18 -22.71
N GLN A 284 -16.44 -21.73 -23.39
CA GLN A 284 -16.12 -23.16 -23.29
C GLN A 284 -15.51 -23.51 -21.93
N PHE A 285 -14.72 -22.62 -21.35
CA PHE A 285 -14.20 -22.77 -19.98
C PHE A 285 -15.34 -22.71 -18.96
N ALA A 286 -16.19 -21.69 -19.07
CA ALA A 286 -17.37 -21.50 -18.25
C ALA A 286 -18.30 -22.73 -18.27
N SER A 287 -18.55 -23.28 -19.46
CA SER A 287 -19.35 -24.51 -19.60
C SER A 287 -18.71 -25.73 -18.95
N LYS A 288 -17.38 -25.89 -19.07
CA LYS A 288 -16.64 -27.01 -18.46
C LYS A 288 -16.72 -26.98 -16.92
N TYR A 289 -16.56 -25.79 -16.32
CA TYR A 289 -16.42 -25.63 -14.88
C TYR A 289 -17.65 -25.05 -14.18
N GLY A 290 -18.77 -24.91 -14.89
CA GLY A 290 -20.02 -24.40 -14.31
C GLY A 290 -19.99 -22.93 -13.92
N LEU A 291 -19.17 -22.11 -14.61
CA LEU A 291 -19.04 -20.67 -14.37
C LEU A 291 -19.82 -19.85 -15.40
N THR A 292 -19.74 -18.52 -15.31
CA THR A 292 -20.32 -17.59 -16.29
C THR A 292 -19.22 -16.77 -16.94
N ALA A 293 -19.18 -16.79 -18.28
CA ALA A 293 -18.31 -15.92 -19.07
C ALA A 293 -18.94 -14.53 -19.25
N LYS A 294 -18.16 -13.49 -19.01
CA LYS A 294 -18.55 -12.09 -19.20
C LYS A 294 -17.44 -11.31 -19.91
N ASN A 295 -17.77 -10.14 -20.47
CA ASN A 295 -16.73 -9.16 -20.79
C ASN A 295 -16.09 -8.69 -19.48
N SER A 296 -14.78 -8.46 -19.48
CA SER A 296 -14.12 -7.87 -18.32
C SER A 296 -14.69 -6.48 -18.04
N GLU A 297 -15.00 -6.21 -16.78
CA GLU A 297 -15.46 -4.91 -16.31
C GLU A 297 -14.34 -3.85 -16.36
N TYR A 298 -13.08 -4.29 -16.51
CA TYR A 298 -11.88 -3.47 -16.38
C TYR A 298 -11.08 -3.35 -17.69
N ASN A 299 -11.35 -4.20 -18.68
CA ASN A 299 -10.70 -4.14 -19.99
C ASN A 299 -11.58 -4.80 -21.06
N ASP A 300 -12.20 -4.00 -21.92
CA ASP A 300 -13.17 -4.44 -22.93
C ASP A 300 -12.60 -5.42 -23.98
N ARG A 301 -11.27 -5.54 -24.08
CA ARG A 301 -10.59 -6.50 -24.95
C ARG A 301 -10.61 -7.93 -24.40
N TYR A 302 -10.85 -8.09 -23.10
CA TYR A 302 -10.78 -9.39 -22.42
C TYR A 302 -12.14 -9.87 -21.94
N TYR A 303 -12.21 -11.18 -21.74
CA TYR A 303 -13.35 -11.88 -21.16
C TYR A 303 -12.91 -12.50 -19.85
N THR A 304 -13.83 -12.59 -18.88
CA THR A 304 -13.52 -13.16 -17.57
C THR A 304 -14.55 -14.22 -17.17
N CYS A 305 -14.07 -15.22 -16.42
CA CYS A 305 -14.90 -16.07 -15.58
C CYS A 305 -14.49 -15.83 -14.14
N THR A 306 -15.45 -15.63 -13.24
CA THR A 306 -15.15 -15.34 -11.83
C THR A 306 -15.48 -16.53 -10.94
N LEU A 307 -14.55 -16.89 -10.06
CA LEU A 307 -14.73 -17.86 -8.98
C LEU A 307 -14.58 -17.14 -7.64
N THR A 308 -15.43 -17.47 -6.67
CA THR A 308 -15.21 -17.07 -5.26
C THR A 308 -14.72 -18.30 -4.52
N ALA A 309 -13.51 -18.24 -3.98
CA ALA A 309 -12.87 -19.36 -3.29
C ALA A 309 -11.83 -18.88 -2.29
N SER A 310 -11.47 -19.76 -1.35
CA SER A 310 -10.28 -19.63 -0.50
C SER A 310 -9.09 -20.25 -1.22
N ILE A 311 -8.04 -19.48 -1.50
CA ILE A 311 -6.82 -19.97 -2.13
C ILE A 311 -5.74 -20.15 -1.05
N PRO A 312 -5.16 -21.34 -0.89
CA PRO A 312 -4.05 -21.51 0.06
C PRO A 312 -2.83 -20.69 -0.39
N ILE A 313 -2.15 -20.08 0.56
CA ILE A 313 -0.87 -19.39 0.37
C ILE A 313 0.25 -20.33 0.79
N ASP A 314 1.34 -20.35 0.01
CA ASP A 314 2.50 -21.16 0.32
C ASP A 314 3.14 -20.70 1.64
N GLU A 315 3.66 -21.64 2.43
CA GLU A 315 4.22 -21.34 3.75
C GLU A 315 5.50 -20.50 3.67
N ASP A 316 6.21 -20.56 2.54
CA ASP A 316 7.41 -19.77 2.28
C ASP A 316 7.10 -18.40 1.66
N TYR A 317 5.85 -18.14 1.26
CA TYR A 317 5.46 -16.85 0.70
C TYR A 317 5.24 -15.82 1.81
N THR A 318 6.13 -14.82 1.88
CA THR A 318 6.18 -13.83 2.98
C THR A 318 5.64 -12.46 2.58
N GLU A 319 5.46 -12.21 1.29
CA GLU A 319 5.09 -10.88 0.75
C GLU A 319 3.58 -10.64 0.69
N PHE A 320 2.71 -11.62 0.97
CA PHE A 320 1.26 -11.46 0.81
C PHE A 320 0.64 -10.30 1.63
N TYR A 321 1.34 -9.79 2.63
CA TYR A 321 0.94 -8.62 3.40
C TYR A 321 1.06 -7.29 2.64
N SER A 322 1.90 -7.19 1.60
CA SER A 322 1.99 -5.98 0.75
C SER A 322 0.65 -5.63 0.10
N PHE A 323 -0.20 -6.64 -0.14
CA PHE A 323 -1.54 -6.50 -0.70
C PHE A 323 -2.60 -6.15 0.34
N SER A 324 -2.29 -6.32 1.63
CA SER A 324 -3.15 -5.91 2.74
C SER A 324 -2.92 -4.46 3.17
N SER A 325 -1.79 -3.86 2.76
CA SER A 325 -1.28 -2.62 3.32
C SER A 325 -1.25 -1.42 2.36
N GLN A 326 -1.78 -1.52 1.13
CA GLN A 326 -1.67 -0.42 0.17
C GLN A 326 -2.99 0.30 -0.14
N ASP A 327 -2.97 1.58 0.21
CA ASP A 327 -3.63 2.75 -0.37
C ASP A 327 -4.88 2.52 -1.25
N PHE A 328 -6.02 2.87 -0.65
CA PHE A 328 -7.40 2.67 -1.08
C PHE A 328 -7.87 3.35 -2.39
N ASN A 329 -7.01 3.64 -3.39
CA ASN A 329 -7.46 4.38 -4.58
C ASN A 329 -7.10 3.82 -5.95
N ASP A 330 -6.29 2.77 -6.08
CA ASP A 330 -6.00 2.17 -7.40
C ASP A 330 -6.39 0.69 -7.44
N TYR A 331 -7.21 0.31 -8.43
CA TYR A 331 -7.56 -1.09 -8.69
C TYR A 331 -6.36 -1.81 -9.33
N ILE A 332 -5.39 -2.20 -8.51
CA ILE A 332 -4.25 -3.00 -8.96
C ILE A 332 -4.69 -4.46 -9.10
N PHE A 333 -4.45 -5.03 -10.28
CA PHE A 333 -4.62 -6.46 -10.51
C PHE A 333 -3.33 -7.18 -10.14
N GLY A 334 -3.38 -7.98 -9.09
CA GLY A 334 -2.34 -8.94 -8.76
C GLY A 334 -2.50 -10.20 -9.61
N ARG A 335 -1.45 -10.63 -10.31
CA ARG A 335 -1.44 -11.92 -11.02
C ARG A 335 -0.98 -13.03 -10.08
N LEU A 336 -1.80 -14.06 -9.95
CA LEU A 336 -1.51 -15.22 -9.11
C LEU A 336 -0.64 -16.23 -9.87
N HIS A 337 0.52 -16.56 -9.30
CA HIS A 337 1.33 -17.71 -9.72
C HIS A 337 1.00 -18.87 -8.81
N LEU A 338 0.32 -19.88 -9.35
CA LEU A 338 -0.17 -21.03 -8.60
C LEU A 338 0.74 -22.25 -8.81
N SER A 339 0.98 -23.00 -7.75
CA SER A 339 1.55 -24.35 -7.84
C SER A 339 0.58 -25.32 -8.53
N ASN A 340 1.08 -26.51 -8.86
CA ASN A 340 0.26 -27.60 -9.41
C ASN A 340 -0.91 -28.04 -8.51
N ASN A 341 -0.89 -27.66 -7.22
CA ASN A 341 -1.95 -27.96 -6.26
C ASN A 341 -2.86 -26.75 -5.99
N GLY A 342 -2.68 -25.64 -6.72
CA GLY A 342 -3.53 -24.45 -6.58
C GLY A 342 -3.12 -23.51 -5.44
N THR A 343 -1.94 -23.72 -4.83
CA THR A 343 -1.36 -22.83 -3.80
C THR A 343 -0.67 -21.63 -4.44
N VAL A 344 -0.87 -20.43 -3.90
CA VAL A 344 -0.16 -19.21 -4.32
C VAL A 344 1.32 -19.32 -3.96
N LEU A 345 2.19 -19.30 -4.97
CA LEU A 345 3.65 -19.28 -4.83
C LEU A 345 4.20 -17.86 -4.84
N ASN A 346 3.60 -16.99 -5.67
CA ASN A 346 3.96 -15.58 -5.78
C ASN A 346 2.78 -14.80 -6.37
N ILE A 347 2.76 -13.50 -6.10
CA ILE A 347 1.87 -12.52 -6.70
C ILE A 347 2.72 -11.43 -7.34
N THR A 348 2.52 -11.20 -8.63
CA THR A 348 3.23 -10.12 -9.34
C THR A 348 2.27 -8.99 -9.68
N GLU A 349 2.61 -7.77 -9.26
CA GLU A 349 1.99 -6.54 -9.75
C GLU A 349 2.27 -6.39 -11.25
N ASN A 350 1.29 -5.89 -12.02
CA ASN A 350 1.47 -5.72 -13.46
C ASN A 350 2.50 -4.62 -13.76
N ASP A 351 3.74 -5.02 -14.02
CA ASP A 351 4.48 -4.50 -15.17
C ASP A 351 4.07 -5.36 -16.38
N THR A 352 3.64 -4.70 -17.45
CA THR A 352 2.97 -5.20 -18.67
C THR A 352 3.60 -6.38 -19.47
N ASN A 353 4.42 -7.27 -18.92
CA ASN A 353 4.98 -8.41 -19.65
C ASN A 353 4.78 -9.76 -18.95
N LEU A 354 4.10 -10.67 -19.68
CA LEU A 354 3.91 -12.08 -19.35
C LEU A 354 5.26 -12.82 -19.34
N VAL A 355 5.59 -13.47 -18.22
CA VAL A 355 6.62 -14.51 -18.17
C VAL A 355 5.96 -15.78 -17.65
N PHE A 356 5.99 -16.84 -18.46
CA PHE A 356 5.55 -18.19 -18.10
C PHE A 356 6.73 -18.93 -17.44
N TYR A 357 6.46 -19.69 -16.39
CA TYR A 357 7.39 -20.70 -15.84
C TYR A 357 6.90 -22.10 -16.15
#